data_AF-A0A1I3WQ57-F1
#
_entry.id   AF-A0A1I3WQ57-F1
#
_cell.length_a   1.000
_cell.length_b   1.000
_cell.length_c   1.000
_cell.angle_alpha   90.00
_cell.angle_beta   90.00
_cell.angle_gamma   90.00
#
_symmetry.space_group_name_H-M   'P 1'
#
loop_
_entity.id
_entity.type
_entity.pdbx_description
1 polymer ?
#
loop_
_entity_poly.entity_id
_entity_poly.type
_entity_poly.pdbx_seq_one_letter_code
_entity_poly.pdbx_strand_id
1 'polypeptide(L)'
;MKHAGPQALDRLEPLIARIRDLPGLVEKTRGTFYRKSRPFLHFHEDPRGLFADIRMDGDDFERIDVSDPDGADRLVAMARAWLEA
;
A
#
# COMPACT_ATOMS: atom_id res chain seq x y z
N MET A 1 -9.43 -12.45 -5.14
CA MET A 1 -8.58 -11.85 -4.09
C MET A 1 -9.42 -10.82 -3.36
N LYS A 2 -9.43 -10.81 -2.03
CA LYS A 2 -10.27 -9.89 -1.24
C LYS A 2 -9.42 -8.73 -0.73
N HIS A 3 -10.01 -7.55 -0.55
CA HIS A 3 -9.34 -6.48 0.18
C HIS A 3 -8.98 -6.97 1.59
N ALA A 4 -7.88 -6.47 2.12
CA ALA A 4 -7.47 -6.76 3.49
C ALA A 4 -8.58 -6.32 4.46
N GLY A 5 -9.07 -7.26 5.26
CA GLY A 5 -10.03 -7.01 6.32
C GLY A 5 -9.36 -6.39 7.56
N PRO A 6 -10.15 -6.05 8.60
CA PRO A 6 -9.64 -5.35 9.77
C PRO A 6 -8.43 -6.00 10.45
N GLN A 7 -8.47 -7.33 10.66
CA GLN A 7 -7.38 -8.07 11.30
C GLN A 7 -6.09 -8.12 10.45
N ALA A 8 -6.24 -8.13 9.12
CA ALA A 8 -5.09 -8.02 8.22
C ALA A 8 -4.50 -6.62 8.28
N LEU A 9 -5.34 -5.58 8.30
CA LEU A 9 -4.91 -4.19 8.45
C LEU A 9 -4.28 -3.92 9.82
N ASP A 10 -4.71 -4.58 10.90
CA ASP A 10 -4.06 -4.52 12.22
C ASP A 10 -2.62 -5.02 12.17
N ARG A 11 -2.39 -6.13 11.45
CA ARG A 11 -1.02 -6.65 11.25
C ARG A 11 -0.17 -5.73 10.38
N LEU A 12 -0.78 -5.04 9.42
CA LEU A 12 -0.11 -4.09 8.54
C LEU A 12 0.04 -2.70 9.15
N GLU A 13 -0.48 -2.43 10.35
CA GLU A 13 -0.50 -1.09 10.94
C GLU A 13 0.89 -0.42 10.99
N PRO A 14 2.00 -1.11 11.35
CA PRO A 14 3.33 -0.50 11.29
C PRO A 14 3.75 -0.05 9.88
N LEU A 15 3.37 -0.81 8.83
CA LEU A 15 3.60 -0.44 7.44
C LEU A 15 2.68 0.71 6.99
N ILE A 16 1.40 0.64 7.35
CA ILE A 16 0.41 1.68 7.04
C ILE A 16 0.84 3.01 7.66
N ALA A 17 1.34 3.01 8.89
CA ALA A 17 1.87 4.21 9.55
C ALA A 17 3.02 4.85 8.73
N ARG A 18 3.98 4.04 8.25
CA ARG A 18 5.08 4.54 7.40
C ARG A 18 4.58 5.14 6.08
N ILE A 19 3.48 4.63 5.52
CA ILE A 19 2.88 5.17 4.29
C ILE A 19 2.15 6.49 4.58
N ARG A 20 1.51 6.63 5.74
CA ARG A 20 0.88 7.89 6.18
C ARG A 20 1.88 9.03 6.32
N ASP A 21 3.14 8.73 6.63
CA ASP A 21 4.22 9.72 6.71
C ASP A 21 4.70 10.20 5.33
N LEU A 22 4.25 9.59 4.23
CA LEU A 22 4.61 10.02 2.88
C LEU A 22 3.73 11.21 2.43
N PRO A 23 4.34 12.32 1.97
CA PRO A 23 3.60 13.50 1.58
C PRO A 23 2.78 13.27 0.30
N GLY A 24 1.62 13.93 0.19
CA GLY A 24 0.81 13.92 -1.02
C GLY A 24 -0.13 12.72 -1.18
N LEU A 25 -0.16 11.81 -0.21
CA LEU A 25 -1.17 10.76 -0.11
C LEU A 25 -2.32 11.18 0.79
N VAL A 26 -3.52 10.71 0.45
CA VAL A 26 -4.73 10.83 1.26
C VAL A 26 -5.27 9.45 1.53
N GLU A 27 -5.30 9.04 2.79
CA GLU A 27 -5.98 7.81 3.21
C GLU A 27 -7.49 8.05 3.26
N LYS A 28 -8.25 7.43 2.34
CA LYS A 28 -9.72 7.60 2.27
C LYS A 28 -10.46 6.65 3.20
N THR A 29 -9.94 5.44 3.32
CA THR A 29 -10.34 4.41 4.27
C THR A 29 -9.07 3.73 4.76
N ARG A 30 -9.11 3.10 5.94
CA ARG A 30 -7.92 2.45 6.51
C ARG A 30 -7.26 1.52 5.48
N GLY A 31 -5.99 1.77 5.17
CA GLY A 31 -5.22 0.99 4.19
C GLY A 31 -5.52 1.30 2.71
N THR A 32 -6.31 2.31 2.39
CA THR A 32 -6.57 2.73 0.99
C THR A 32 -6.15 4.18 0.79
N PHE A 33 -5.08 4.37 0.04
CA PHE A 33 -4.45 5.66 -0.21
C PHE A 33 -4.70 6.15 -1.63
N TYR A 34 -4.91 7.45 -1.76
CA TYR A 34 -5.16 8.14 -3.01
C TYR A 34 -4.11 9.23 -3.22
N ARG A 35 -3.76 9.49 -4.49
CA ARG A 35 -2.98 10.64 -4.95
C ARG A 35 -3.80 11.37 -6.02
N LYS A 36 -4.04 12.68 -5.87
CA LYS A 36 -4.80 13.49 -6.85
C LYS A 36 -6.15 12.86 -7.27
N SER A 37 -6.95 12.43 -6.29
CA SER A 37 -8.26 11.78 -6.49
C SER A 37 -8.25 10.43 -7.22
N ARG A 38 -7.08 9.84 -7.46
CA ARG A 38 -6.91 8.51 -8.07
C ARG A 38 -6.45 7.50 -7.01
N PRO A 39 -7.00 6.26 -6.98
CA PRO A 39 -6.49 5.21 -6.11
C PRO A 39 -5.01 4.98 -6.35
N PHE A 40 -4.20 5.03 -5.31
CA PHE A 40 -2.75 4.94 -5.42
C PHE A 40 -2.22 3.65 -4.83
N LEU A 41 -2.70 3.28 -3.63
CA LEU A 41 -2.23 2.11 -2.92
C LEU A 41 -3.38 1.49 -2.12
N HIS A 42 -3.51 0.18 -2.15
CA HIS A 42 -4.44 -0.55 -1.30
C HIS A 42 -3.93 -1.95 -0.98
N PHE A 43 -4.51 -2.57 0.05
CA PHE A 43 -4.07 -3.88 0.51
C PHE A 43 -5.08 -4.99 0.21
N HIS A 44 -4.54 -6.18 0.00
CA HIS A 44 -5.23 -7.42 -0.21
C HIS A 44 -4.70 -8.49 0.74
N GLU A 45 -5.54 -9.48 1.04
CA GLU A 45 -5.13 -10.68 1.75
C GLU A 45 -5.67 -11.91 1.03
N ASP A 46 -4.90 -13.00 1.07
CA ASP A 46 -5.32 -14.32 0.62
C ASP A 46 -4.55 -15.42 1.40
N PRO A 47 -4.79 -16.72 1.15
CA PRO A 47 -4.09 -17.79 1.88
C PRO A 47 -2.56 -17.80 1.75
N ARG A 48 -1.99 -17.12 0.75
CA ARG A 48 -0.54 -17.02 0.54
C ARG A 48 0.09 -15.89 1.35
N GLY A 49 -0.68 -14.87 1.75
CA GLY A 49 -0.13 -13.76 2.50
C GLY A 49 -0.90 -12.45 2.40
N LEU A 50 -0.17 -11.36 2.65
CA LEU A 50 -0.64 -9.98 2.57
C LEU A 50 0.05 -9.30 1.40
N PHE A 51 -0.72 -8.56 0.61
CA PHE A 51 -0.23 -7.92 -0.60
C PHE A 51 -0.63 -6.46 -0.62
N ALA A 52 0.23 -5.62 -1.18
CA ALA A 52 -0.05 -4.24 -1.51
C ALA A 52 -0.07 -4.07 -3.03
N ASP A 53 -1.13 -3.47 -3.54
CA ASP A 53 -1.24 -3.07 -4.94
C ASP A 53 -0.95 -1.57 -4.99
N ILE A 54 0.18 -1.19 -5.59
CA ILE A 54 0.63 0.19 -5.77
C ILE A 54 0.58 0.58 -7.24
N ARG A 55 0.07 1.78 -7.52
CA ARG A 55 0.06 2.35 -8.86
C ARG A 55 1.10 3.44 -8.98
N MET A 56 2.15 3.15 -9.74
CA MET A 56 3.19 4.11 -10.08
C MET A 56 2.73 4.95 -11.26
N ASP A 57 2.80 4.46 -12.50
CA ASP A 57 2.33 5.18 -13.69
C ASP A 57 1.29 4.37 -14.48
N GLY A 58 0.41 5.06 -15.21
CA GLY A 58 -0.64 4.42 -16.02
C GLY A 58 -1.89 3.99 -15.26
N ASP A 59 -2.49 2.88 -15.69
CA ASP A 59 -3.73 2.31 -15.13
C ASP A 59 -3.51 0.99 -14.38
N ASP A 60 -2.31 0.41 -14.48
CA ASP A 60 -1.98 -0.88 -13.86
C ASP A 60 -1.44 -0.72 -12.43
N PHE A 61 -1.68 -1.75 -11.63
CA PHE A 61 -1.12 -1.88 -10.29
C PHE A 61 0.05 -2.87 -10.32
N GLU A 62 1.16 -2.49 -9.69
CA GLU A 62 2.19 -3.44 -9.30
C GLU A 62 1.82 -4.05 -7.95
N ARG A 63 1.82 -5.38 -7.88
CA ARG A 63 1.56 -6.11 -6.65
C ARG A 63 2.88 -6.45 -5.96
N ILE A 64 2.95 -6.12 -4.68
CA ILE A 64 4.09 -6.39 -3.81
C ILE A 64 3.61 -7.28 -2.66
N ASP A 65 4.29 -8.40 -2.43
CA ASP A 65 4.11 -9.19 -1.22
C ASP A 65 4.65 -8.40 -0.04
N VAL A 66 3.83 -8.20 0.98
CA VAL A 66 4.18 -7.45 2.21
C VAL A 66 3.99 -8.32 3.45
N SER A 67 4.03 -9.63 3.27
CA SER A 67 3.98 -10.62 4.35
C SER A 67 5.25 -10.59 5.20
N ASP A 68 6.36 -10.12 4.62
CA ASP A 68 7.65 -9.96 5.27
C ASP A 68 8.16 -8.49 5.22
N PRO A 69 9.14 -8.15 6.08
CA PRO A 69 9.68 -6.79 6.17
C PRO A 69 10.34 -6.27 4.89
N ASP A 70 10.99 -7.12 4.09
CA ASP A 70 11.70 -6.68 2.88
C ASP A 70 10.71 -6.18 1.82
N GLY A 71 9.58 -6.89 1.69
CA GLY A 71 8.46 -6.46 0.86
C GLY A 71 7.84 -5.13 1.33
N ALA A 72 7.66 -4.99 2.64
CA ALA A 72 7.16 -3.75 3.26
C ALA A 72 8.11 -2.56 3.01
N ASP A 73 9.42 -2.77 3.13
CA ASP A 73 10.44 -1.76 2.88
C ASP A 73 10.48 -1.35 1.41
N ARG A 74 10.41 -2.34 0.50
CA ARG A 74 10.32 -2.09 -0.95
C ARG A 74 9.10 -1.24 -1.29
N LEU A 75 7.92 -1.55 -0.74
CA LEU A 75 6.70 -0.78 -0.99
C LEU A 75 6.88 0.70 -0.60
N VAL A 76 7.43 0.97 0.59
CA VAL A 76 7.65 2.33 1.07
C VAL A 76 8.66 3.08 0.21
N ALA A 77 9.76 2.42 -0.17
CA ALA A 77 10.78 3.01 -1.04
C ALA A 77 10.20 3.38 -2.42
N MET A 78 9.42 2.49 -3.02
CA MET A 78 8.77 2.74 -4.31
C MET A 78 7.74 3.86 -4.22
N ALA A 79 6.89 3.85 -3.19
CA ALA A 79 5.90 4.92 -2.98
C ALA A 79 6.58 6.28 -2.82
N ARG A 80 7.64 6.36 -2.01
CA ARG A 80 8.41 7.59 -1.81
C ARG A 80 9.02 8.10 -3.12
N ALA A 81 9.76 7.25 -3.82
CA ALA A 81 10.42 7.63 -5.06
C ALA A 81 9.41 8.17 -6.10
N TRP A 82 8.21 7.59 -6.15
CA TRP A 82 7.18 8.03 -7.07
C TRP A 82 6.47 9.33 -6.66
N LEU A 83 6.41 9.63 -5.36
CA LEU A 83 5.83 10.87 -4.84
C LEU A 83 6.75 12.08 -5.02
N GLU A 84 8.06 11.85 -5.02
CA GLU A 84 9.10 12.86 -5.21
C GLU A 84 9.40 13.15 -6.70
N ALA A 85 8.91 12.31 -7.62
CA ALA A 85 8.89 12.54 -9.06
C ALA A 85 7.69 13.38 -9.53
#